data_AF-A0A4R5HQV9-F1
#
_entry.id   AF-A0A4R5HQV9-F1
#
_cell.length_a   1.000
_cell.length_b   1.000
_cell.length_c   1.000
_cell.angle_alpha   90.00
_cell.angle_beta   90.00
_cell.angle_gamma   90.00
#
_symmetry.space_group_name_H-M   'P 1'
#
loop_
_entity.id
_entity.type
_entity.pdbx_description
1 polymer ?
#
loop_
_entity_poly.entity_id
_entity_poly.type
_entity_poly.pdbx_seq_one_letter_code
_entity_poly.pdbx_strand_id
1 'polypeptide(L)'
;MTGLQRLAVIRRLNQRVDAVTRPTTPAEVVQQAIVAAEEWIVRLKANHPQSGAPNPAQPTTPTPTPTPTPTHEQQHAVDAKRSGDHLVLQAGAGTGKTTTLRMLAASDLRRAVYLAYNRSIVDDAARGFPSHVACHTGHSLALREVGHQYADRLSTPREPGWKVGLRIGIAPHLRIRMGDRVVTNKALSYTVFRTVKRFCYSADTEIEAHHVPRLRGLETDTLHAVLVEVVLPYARRAWEDLQNPHTGVVKFEHDHYLKIWALKEPQIRADYVLLDEAQDTNPVLEKVFTAQRSHAQLVLVGDSAQAIYGWRGARDVMSTFDGRQLTLSQSFRFGPALATEANRWLSIVRSPLRLQGTPSIETTIGPLPHPAAVLCRTNAGTVIEILKLLAENKRVALNGGGRTLDELARAAADLKAGRRTTHPELVLFQSWGELQEYANDDPAGRDLLPLVEIVDEYGVEVILRAVRSLDREEVADVTVSTAHKAKGRQWPTVRIAKDFEPSPAEESDTNGAPILRPLNVDEARLAYVAVTRARHHLDLGGLAWINSHPNGTPTPDIPTAAIPSPHHPSPWDRLGPIPKQ
;
A
#
# COMPACT_ATOMS: atom_id res chain seq x y z
N MET A 1 41.48 24.37 -16.02
CA MET A 1 41.05 25.50 -16.88
C MET A 1 40.43 26.57 -15.99
N THR A 2 40.92 27.81 -16.09
CA THR A 2 40.67 28.92 -15.15
C THR A 2 39.30 29.58 -15.36
N GLY A 3 38.74 30.16 -14.29
CA GLY A 3 37.39 30.75 -14.24
C GLY A 3 37.06 31.87 -15.23
N LEU A 4 38.03 32.32 -16.02
CA LEU A 4 37.84 33.33 -17.08
C LEU A 4 37.21 32.75 -18.37
N GLN A 5 37.22 31.43 -18.58
CA GLN A 5 36.53 30.81 -19.73
C GLN A 5 35.02 30.61 -19.50
N ARG A 6 34.56 30.60 -18.24
CA ARG A 6 33.14 30.41 -17.88
C ARG A 6 32.29 31.67 -18.12
N LEU A 7 32.88 32.86 -17.92
CA LEU A 7 32.20 34.15 -18.14
C LEU A 7 32.02 34.52 -19.62
N ALA A 8 32.89 34.03 -20.51
CA ALA A 8 32.78 34.27 -21.96
C ALA A 8 31.67 33.42 -22.62
N VAL A 9 31.38 32.23 -22.09
CA VAL A 9 30.27 31.38 -22.55
C VAL A 9 28.92 31.91 -22.08
N ILE A 10 28.84 32.41 -20.83
CA ILE A 10 27.62 33.00 -20.26
C ILE A 10 27.24 34.31 -20.98
N ARG A 11 28.22 35.16 -21.37
CA ARG A 11 27.94 36.36 -22.17
C ARG A 11 27.46 36.05 -23.60
N ARG A 12 27.91 34.95 -24.22
CA ARG A 12 27.44 34.54 -25.55
C ARG A 12 26.06 33.89 -25.55
N LEU A 13 25.64 33.28 -24.44
CA LEU A 13 24.28 32.75 -24.26
C LEU A 13 23.27 33.88 -24.02
N ASN A 14 23.63 34.91 -23.23
CA ASN A 14 22.73 36.01 -22.93
C ASN A 14 22.48 36.97 -24.09
N GLN A 15 23.37 37.04 -25.10
CA GLN A 15 23.15 37.87 -26.31
C GLN A 15 22.32 37.18 -27.40
N ARG A 16 21.81 35.96 -27.16
CA ARG A 16 21.01 35.20 -28.14
C ARG A 16 19.57 34.94 -27.71
N VAL A 17 19.11 35.56 -26.61
CA VAL A 17 17.76 35.36 -26.05
C VAL A 17 16.82 36.56 -26.30
N ASP A 18 17.27 37.61 -26.97
CA ASP A 18 16.38 38.67 -27.50
C ASP A 18 15.89 38.31 -28.91
N ALA A 19 15.06 37.26 -29.01
CA ALA A 19 14.22 37.02 -30.18
C ALA A 19 13.07 36.06 -29.84
N VAL A 20 11.89 36.64 -29.56
CA VAL A 20 10.53 36.10 -29.79
C VAL A 20 10.21 34.74 -29.16
N THR A 21 9.36 34.70 -28.11
CA THR A 21 8.20 33.77 -27.91
C THR A 21 7.75 33.66 -26.43
N ARG A 22 6.43 33.51 -26.19
CA ARG A 22 5.85 32.74 -25.05
C ARG A 22 5.84 31.25 -25.46
N PRO A 23 5.91 30.24 -24.56
CA PRO A 23 5.25 30.19 -23.25
C PRO A 23 6.10 29.72 -22.04
N THR A 24 5.46 29.84 -20.88
CA THR A 24 5.87 29.60 -19.48
C THR A 24 6.48 28.23 -19.16
N THR A 25 7.60 28.23 -18.43
CA THR A 25 8.19 27.00 -17.85
C THR A 25 7.64 26.70 -16.45
N PRO A 26 7.62 25.42 -15.99
CA PRO A 26 7.22 25.05 -14.63
C PRO A 26 8.00 25.76 -13.51
N ALA A 27 9.26 26.12 -13.77
CA ALA A 27 10.10 26.88 -12.84
C ALA A 27 9.58 28.31 -12.59
N GLU A 28 9.03 28.97 -13.61
CA GLU A 28 8.45 30.31 -13.47
C GLU A 28 7.12 30.29 -12.71
N VAL A 29 6.32 29.24 -12.90
CA VAL A 29 5.06 29.05 -12.16
C VAL A 29 5.33 28.82 -10.66
N VAL A 30 6.36 28.04 -10.33
CA VAL A 30 6.77 27.79 -8.94
C VAL A 30 7.42 29.04 -8.32
N GLN A 31 8.21 29.80 -9.08
CA GLN A 31 8.80 31.05 -8.59
C GLN A 31 7.73 32.13 -8.32
N GLN A 32 6.71 32.23 -9.18
CA GLN A 32 5.56 33.10 -8.96
C GLN A 32 4.72 32.67 -7.75
N ALA A 33 4.59 31.35 -7.52
CA ALA A 33 3.95 30.80 -6.34
C ALA A 33 4.72 31.11 -5.03
N ILE A 34 6.06 31.05 -5.05
CA ILE A 34 6.90 31.41 -3.90
C ILE A 34 6.71 32.88 -3.54
N VAL A 35 6.75 33.78 -4.52
CA VAL A 35 6.58 35.23 -4.31
C VAL A 35 5.16 35.56 -3.82
N ALA A 36 4.13 34.93 -4.37
CA ALA A 36 2.74 35.13 -3.93
C ALA A 36 2.50 34.65 -2.48
N ALA A 37 3.15 33.55 -2.07
CA ALA A 37 3.08 33.05 -0.70
C ALA A 37 3.78 33.99 0.29
N GLU A 38 4.90 34.62 -0.10
CA GLU A 38 5.59 35.61 0.72
C GLU A 38 4.76 36.88 0.93
N GLU A 39 4.07 37.37 -0.11
CA GLU A 39 3.17 38.54 -0.01
C GLU A 39 1.92 38.27 0.84
N TRP A 40 1.38 37.05 0.79
CA TRP A 40 0.23 36.65 1.62
C TRP A 40 0.57 36.57 3.12
N ILE A 41 1.78 36.11 3.46
CA ILE A 41 2.28 36.05 4.85
C ILE A 41 2.42 37.45 5.47
N VAL A 42 2.80 38.45 4.68
CA VAL A 42 2.84 39.85 5.13
C VAL A 42 1.44 40.37 5.43
N ARG A 43 0.42 39.96 4.68
CA ARG A 43 -1.00 40.34 4.89
C ARG A 43 -1.64 39.65 6.10
N LEU A 44 -1.26 38.40 6.39
CA LEU A 44 -1.77 37.65 7.56
C LEU A 44 -1.34 38.25 8.90
N LYS A 45 -0.17 38.89 8.97
CA LYS A 45 0.28 39.57 10.20
C LYS A 45 -0.48 40.86 10.51
N ALA A 46 -1.28 41.39 9.57
CA ALA A 46 -1.97 42.67 9.71
C ALA A 46 -3.42 42.56 10.22
N ASN A 47 -4.06 41.39 10.18
CA ASN A 47 -5.49 41.25 10.51
C ASN A 47 -5.77 40.03 11.39
N HIS A 48 -5.77 40.25 12.71
CA HIS A 48 -6.34 39.32 13.69
C HIS A 48 -7.46 40.02 14.49
N PRO A 49 -8.73 39.67 14.27
CA PRO A 49 -9.76 39.76 15.31
C PRO A 49 -9.97 38.38 15.96
N GLN A 50 -10.12 38.38 17.28
CA GLN A 50 -10.39 37.21 18.12
C GLN A 50 -11.79 36.62 17.82
N SER A 51 -11.90 35.30 17.68
CA SER A 51 -13.16 34.58 17.49
C SER A 51 -13.64 33.92 18.79
N GLY A 52 -14.92 34.09 19.10
CA GLY A 52 -15.65 33.34 20.13
C GLY A 52 -16.18 32.01 19.58
N ALA A 53 -16.10 30.96 20.40
CA ALA A 53 -16.50 29.60 20.06
C ALA A 53 -18.00 29.35 20.25
N PRO A 54 -18.68 28.58 19.38
CA PRO A 54 -20.00 28.01 19.68
C PRO A 54 -19.90 26.57 20.21
N ASN A 55 -20.90 26.23 21.04
CA ASN A 55 -21.04 25.01 21.85
C ASN A 55 -21.40 23.76 21.00
N PRO A 56 -20.99 22.54 21.39
CA PRO A 56 -21.25 21.32 20.61
C PRO A 56 -22.67 20.78 20.83
N ALA A 57 -23.33 20.37 19.74
CA ALA A 57 -24.63 19.71 19.75
C ALA A 57 -24.54 18.24 20.23
N GLN A 58 -25.57 17.80 20.96
CA GLN A 58 -25.68 16.46 21.55
C GLN A 58 -25.92 15.35 20.50
N PRO A 59 -25.43 14.10 20.76
CA PRO A 59 -25.58 12.97 19.86
C PRO A 59 -26.99 12.37 19.91
N THR A 60 -27.64 12.27 18.75
CA THR A 60 -28.89 11.53 18.57
C THR A 60 -28.60 10.03 18.42
N THR A 61 -29.37 9.19 19.11
CA THR A 61 -29.34 7.73 19.02
C THR A 61 -29.69 7.23 17.61
N PRO A 62 -28.93 6.28 17.04
CA PRO A 62 -29.20 5.78 15.69
C PRO A 62 -30.42 4.85 15.67
N THR A 63 -31.42 5.21 14.87
CA THR A 63 -32.53 4.35 14.47
C THR A 63 -31.99 3.15 13.67
N PRO A 64 -32.49 1.91 13.88
CA PRO A 64 -32.04 0.76 13.09
C PRO A 64 -32.40 0.95 11.61
N THR A 65 -31.37 0.98 10.77
CA THR A 65 -31.50 1.10 9.31
C THR A 65 -32.17 -0.18 8.76
N PRO A 66 -33.21 -0.09 7.90
CA PRO A 66 -33.80 -1.26 7.28
C PRO A 66 -32.75 -2.03 6.46
N THR A 67 -32.78 -3.36 6.55
CA THR A 67 -31.87 -4.23 5.81
C THR A 67 -32.09 -4.02 4.30
N PRO A 68 -31.06 -3.64 3.52
CA PRO A 68 -31.23 -3.39 2.09
C PRO A 68 -31.63 -4.67 1.36
N THR A 69 -32.51 -4.55 0.36
CA THR A 69 -32.92 -5.66 -0.50
C THR A 69 -31.69 -6.29 -1.16
N PRO A 70 -31.44 -7.60 -1.00
CA PRO A 70 -30.28 -8.25 -1.58
C PRO A 70 -30.35 -8.26 -3.11
N THR A 71 -29.19 -8.18 -3.77
CA THR A 71 -29.10 -8.48 -5.20
C THR A 71 -29.27 -9.97 -5.47
N HIS A 72 -29.53 -10.35 -6.72
CA HIS A 72 -29.58 -11.75 -7.12
C HIS A 72 -28.28 -12.51 -6.75
N GLU A 73 -27.12 -11.88 -6.93
CA GLU A 73 -25.81 -12.44 -6.55
C GLU A 73 -25.68 -12.64 -5.04
N GLN A 74 -26.13 -11.67 -4.23
CA GLN A 74 -26.12 -11.79 -2.77
C GLN A 74 -27.07 -12.89 -2.30
N GLN A 75 -28.26 -12.99 -2.91
CA GLN A 75 -29.21 -14.06 -2.62
C GLN A 75 -28.66 -15.43 -3.02
N HIS A 76 -28.02 -15.53 -4.20
CA HIS A 76 -27.37 -16.76 -4.65
C HIS A 76 -26.25 -17.20 -3.70
N ALA A 77 -25.48 -16.27 -3.14
CA ALA A 77 -24.49 -16.58 -2.10
C ALA A 77 -25.13 -17.13 -0.82
N VAL A 78 -26.27 -16.58 -0.39
CA VAL A 78 -27.05 -17.10 0.74
C VAL A 78 -27.50 -18.53 0.49
N ASP A 79 -28.04 -18.80 -0.70
CA ASP A 79 -28.52 -20.14 -1.06
C ASP A 79 -27.38 -21.15 -1.22
N ALA A 80 -26.25 -20.73 -1.80
CA ALA A 80 -25.04 -21.55 -1.88
C ALA A 80 -24.45 -21.86 -0.50
N LYS A 81 -24.54 -20.97 0.48
CA LYS A 81 -24.05 -21.28 1.84
C LYS A 81 -24.85 -22.42 2.47
N ARG A 82 -26.15 -22.52 2.17
CA ARG A 82 -27.02 -23.56 2.73
C ARG A 82 -26.68 -24.98 2.26
N SER A 83 -26.01 -25.14 1.11
CA SER A 83 -25.55 -26.47 0.66
C SER A 83 -24.40 -27.03 1.51
N GLY A 84 -23.75 -26.20 2.32
CA GLY A 84 -22.59 -26.59 3.14
C GLY A 84 -21.24 -26.41 2.45
N ASP A 85 -21.21 -25.98 1.18
CA ASP A 85 -19.99 -25.76 0.43
C ASP A 85 -19.12 -24.66 1.08
N HIS A 86 -17.79 -24.81 1.06
CA HIS A 86 -16.93 -23.66 1.28
C HIS A 86 -17.11 -22.66 0.14
N LEU A 87 -17.12 -21.37 0.42
CA LEU A 87 -17.46 -20.34 -0.58
C LEU A 87 -16.32 -19.35 -0.77
N VAL A 88 -16.12 -18.94 -2.02
CA VAL A 88 -15.26 -17.83 -2.41
C VAL A 88 -16.10 -16.78 -3.12
N LEU A 89 -16.18 -15.59 -2.53
CA LEU A 89 -16.95 -14.45 -3.05
C LEU A 89 -15.99 -13.42 -3.64
N GLN A 90 -15.71 -13.56 -4.94
CA GLN A 90 -14.97 -12.55 -5.70
C GLN A 90 -15.84 -11.31 -5.87
N ALA A 91 -15.46 -10.25 -5.19
CA ALA A 91 -16.21 -9.01 -5.13
C ALA A 91 -15.47 -7.87 -5.81
N GLY A 92 -16.21 -6.95 -6.41
CA GLY A 92 -15.66 -5.70 -6.92
C GLY A 92 -15.65 -4.57 -5.89
N ALA A 93 -15.14 -3.42 -6.30
CA ALA A 93 -15.19 -2.20 -5.49
C ALA A 93 -16.64 -1.76 -5.24
N GLY A 94 -17.02 -1.63 -3.97
CA GLY A 94 -18.32 -1.08 -3.59
C GLY A 94 -19.50 -2.05 -3.69
N THR A 95 -19.26 -3.35 -3.86
CA THR A 95 -20.33 -4.35 -4.07
C THR A 95 -20.94 -4.94 -2.81
N GLY A 96 -20.64 -4.35 -1.64
CA GLY A 96 -21.28 -4.70 -0.37
C GLY A 96 -20.75 -5.96 0.30
N LYS A 97 -19.46 -6.31 0.15
CA LYS A 97 -18.78 -7.48 0.77
C LYS A 97 -19.23 -7.79 2.20
N THR A 98 -19.02 -6.85 3.13
CA THR A 98 -19.38 -7.01 4.55
C THR A 98 -20.90 -7.12 4.73
N THR A 99 -21.70 -6.42 3.93
CA THR A 99 -23.17 -6.55 3.92
C THR A 99 -23.60 -7.95 3.49
N THR A 100 -22.99 -8.52 2.45
CA THR A 100 -23.23 -9.90 2.02
C THR A 100 -22.88 -10.88 3.13
N LEU A 101 -21.73 -10.72 3.80
CA LEU A 101 -21.36 -11.57 4.94
C LEU A 101 -22.38 -11.47 6.09
N ARG A 102 -22.95 -10.28 6.36
CA ARG A 102 -24.04 -10.12 7.34
C ARG A 102 -25.30 -10.88 6.91
N MET A 103 -25.65 -10.88 5.62
CA MET A 103 -26.78 -11.66 5.07
C MET A 103 -26.54 -13.17 5.21
N LEU A 104 -25.31 -13.64 4.94
CA LEU A 104 -24.92 -15.04 5.14
C LEU A 104 -24.99 -15.49 6.59
N ALA A 105 -24.68 -14.60 7.53
CA ALA A 105 -24.81 -14.86 8.95
C ALA A 105 -26.26 -14.81 9.43
N ALA A 106 -27.05 -13.83 8.96
CA ALA A 106 -28.45 -13.73 9.33
C ALA A 106 -29.30 -14.93 8.85
N SER A 107 -28.87 -15.62 7.79
CA SER A 107 -29.56 -16.79 7.22
C SER A 107 -29.16 -18.13 7.84
N ASP A 108 -28.21 -18.16 8.78
CA ASP A 108 -27.70 -19.38 9.43
C ASP A 108 -27.37 -19.11 10.90
N LEU A 109 -28.17 -19.66 11.81
CA LEU A 109 -28.06 -19.38 13.25
C LEU A 109 -26.98 -20.20 13.97
N ARG A 110 -26.21 -21.02 13.26
CA ARG A 110 -25.09 -21.78 13.84
C ARG A 110 -24.00 -20.83 14.34
N ARG A 111 -23.13 -21.31 15.22
CA ARG A 111 -22.08 -20.47 15.83
C ARG A 111 -21.06 -20.07 14.77
N ALA A 112 -20.70 -18.80 14.75
CA ALA A 112 -19.86 -18.26 13.70
C ALA A 112 -18.73 -17.39 14.24
N VAL A 113 -17.63 -17.35 13.50
CA VAL A 113 -16.55 -16.39 13.71
C VAL A 113 -16.38 -15.54 12.45
N TYR A 114 -16.36 -14.22 12.62
CA TYR A 114 -16.00 -13.27 11.58
C TYR A 114 -14.55 -12.81 11.80
N LEU A 115 -13.73 -12.89 10.77
CA LEU A 115 -12.34 -12.46 10.75
C LEU A 115 -12.15 -11.31 9.77
N ALA A 116 -11.47 -10.26 10.23
CA ALA A 116 -10.99 -9.17 9.37
C ALA A 116 -9.57 -8.75 9.76
N TYR A 117 -8.87 -8.12 8.82
CA TYR A 117 -7.47 -7.71 8.99
C TYR A 117 -7.27 -6.56 10.00
N ASN A 118 -8.23 -5.63 10.13
CA ASN A 118 -8.08 -4.46 11.01
C ASN A 118 -9.20 -4.37 12.06
N ARG A 119 -8.84 -3.88 13.26
CA ARG A 119 -9.72 -3.66 14.39
C ARG A 119 -10.89 -2.74 14.07
N SER A 120 -10.69 -1.68 13.28
CA SER A 120 -11.78 -0.78 12.90
C SER A 120 -12.87 -1.47 12.08
N ILE A 121 -12.50 -2.42 11.21
CA ILE A 121 -13.44 -3.24 10.44
C ILE A 121 -14.21 -4.16 11.37
N VAL A 122 -13.52 -4.78 12.33
CA VAL A 122 -14.14 -5.66 13.34
C VAL A 122 -15.12 -4.88 14.22
N ASP A 123 -14.77 -3.68 14.67
CA ASP A 123 -15.64 -2.87 15.53
C ASP A 123 -16.88 -2.38 14.75
N ASP A 124 -16.78 -2.12 13.44
CA ASP A 124 -17.94 -1.85 12.59
C ASP A 124 -18.79 -3.09 12.31
N ALA A 125 -18.14 -4.22 12.03
CA ALA A 125 -18.80 -5.50 11.85
C ALA A 125 -19.60 -5.89 13.10
N ALA A 126 -19.02 -5.78 14.29
CA ALA A 126 -19.65 -6.16 15.55
C ALA A 126 -20.98 -5.42 15.84
N ARG A 127 -21.20 -4.23 15.25
CA ARG A 127 -22.47 -3.49 15.39
C ARG A 127 -23.58 -4.02 14.47
N GLY A 128 -23.23 -4.66 13.36
CA GLY A 128 -24.17 -5.07 12.32
C GLY A 128 -24.33 -6.58 12.14
N PHE A 129 -23.41 -7.40 12.68
CA PHE A 129 -23.53 -8.85 12.65
C PHE A 129 -24.50 -9.35 13.74
N PRO A 130 -25.20 -10.48 13.51
CA PRO A 130 -26.02 -11.13 14.53
C PRO A 130 -25.22 -11.53 15.78
N SER A 131 -25.90 -11.66 16.92
CA SER A 131 -25.27 -11.97 18.21
C SER A 131 -24.56 -13.32 18.30
N HIS A 132 -24.90 -14.29 17.43
CA HIS A 132 -24.23 -15.59 17.37
C HIS A 132 -22.89 -15.55 16.60
N VAL A 133 -22.53 -14.39 16.04
CA VAL A 133 -21.27 -14.18 15.31
C VAL A 133 -20.27 -13.44 16.16
N ALA A 134 -19.16 -14.10 16.50
CA ALA A 134 -18.05 -13.47 17.20
C ALA A 134 -17.11 -12.78 16.20
N CYS A 135 -17.02 -11.45 16.26
CA CYS A 135 -16.16 -10.65 15.38
C CYS A 135 -14.76 -10.46 15.98
N HIS A 136 -13.72 -10.86 15.24
CA HIS A 136 -12.34 -10.87 15.68
C HIS A 136 -11.36 -10.43 14.58
N THR A 137 -10.22 -9.89 14.99
CA THR A 137 -9.01 -9.97 14.17
C THR A 137 -8.28 -11.26 14.51
N GLY A 138 -7.43 -11.77 13.60
CA GLY A 138 -6.55 -12.91 13.90
C GLY A 138 -5.70 -12.66 15.15
N HIS A 139 -5.14 -11.45 15.28
CA HIS A 139 -4.40 -11.04 16.47
C HIS A 139 -5.24 -11.05 17.76
N SER A 140 -6.54 -10.74 17.70
CA SER A 140 -7.38 -10.75 18.90
C SER A 140 -7.67 -12.16 19.40
N LEU A 141 -7.77 -13.15 18.50
CA LEU A 141 -7.86 -14.57 18.89
C LEU A 141 -6.54 -15.04 19.49
N ALA A 142 -5.44 -14.77 18.80
CA ALA A 142 -4.10 -15.14 19.26
C ALA A 142 -3.72 -14.49 20.61
N LEU A 143 -4.16 -13.24 20.85
CA LEU A 143 -3.93 -12.55 22.12
C LEU A 143 -4.60 -13.27 23.29
N ARG A 144 -5.83 -13.78 23.10
CA ARG A 144 -6.60 -14.48 24.13
C ARG A 144 -5.98 -15.81 24.53
N GLU A 145 -5.41 -16.53 23.57
CA GLU A 145 -4.87 -17.88 23.81
C GLU A 145 -3.38 -17.89 24.16
N VAL A 146 -2.61 -16.97 23.58
CA VAL A 146 -1.14 -16.92 23.73
C VAL A 146 -0.68 -15.59 24.29
N GLY A 147 -1.16 -14.47 23.74
CA GLY A 147 -0.56 -13.16 24.00
C GLY A 147 -0.62 -12.69 25.45
N HIS A 148 -1.61 -13.10 26.26
CA HIS A 148 -1.66 -12.77 27.70
C HIS A 148 -0.43 -13.26 28.48
N GLN A 149 0.20 -14.35 28.05
CA GLN A 149 1.42 -14.87 28.67
C GLN A 149 2.64 -13.94 28.47
N TYR A 150 2.57 -13.05 27.47
CA TYR A 150 3.62 -12.12 27.07
C TYR A 150 3.28 -10.65 27.43
N ALA A 151 2.30 -10.42 28.32
CA ALA A 151 1.84 -9.08 28.66
C ALA A 151 2.98 -8.14 29.11
N ASP A 152 3.88 -8.65 29.96
CA ASP A 152 5.05 -7.89 30.43
C ASP A 152 5.99 -7.53 29.28
N ARG A 153 6.25 -8.48 28.38
CA ARG A 153 7.10 -8.29 27.19
C ARG A 153 6.53 -7.27 26.18
N LEU A 154 5.20 -7.15 26.09
CA LEU A 154 4.53 -6.17 25.21
C LEU A 154 4.72 -4.73 25.71
N SER A 155 4.86 -4.54 27.02
CA SER A 155 5.01 -3.23 27.66
C SER A 155 6.46 -2.70 27.66
N THR A 156 7.44 -3.52 27.26
CA THR A 156 8.86 -3.17 27.30
C THR A 156 9.18 -1.94 26.44
N PRO A 157 9.98 -0.98 26.95
CA PRO A 157 10.38 0.21 26.20
C PRO A 157 11.07 -0.11 24.88
N ARG A 158 10.90 0.77 23.89
CA ARG A 158 11.55 0.61 22.59
C ARG A 158 13.04 0.92 22.70
N GLU A 159 13.88 -0.07 22.40
CA GLU A 159 15.33 0.12 22.26
C GLU A 159 15.76 0.18 20.78
N PRO A 160 16.85 0.91 20.46
CA PRO A 160 17.43 0.86 19.12
C PRO A 160 17.83 -0.57 18.73
N GLY A 161 17.37 -1.03 17.58
CA GLY A 161 17.58 -2.42 17.13
C GLY A 161 19.04 -2.86 17.14
N TRP A 162 19.99 -1.97 16.84
CA TRP A 162 21.41 -2.33 16.89
C TRP A 162 21.92 -2.65 18.31
N LYS A 163 21.36 -2.05 19.37
CA LYS A 163 21.70 -2.41 20.76
C LYS A 163 21.17 -3.79 21.13
N VAL A 164 19.95 -4.09 20.69
CA VAL A 164 19.36 -5.44 20.80
C VAL A 164 20.22 -6.44 20.02
N GLY A 165 20.66 -6.06 18.82
CA GLY A 165 21.61 -6.80 17.99
C GLY A 165 22.85 -7.28 18.74
N LEU A 166 23.47 -6.40 19.52
CA LEU A 166 24.63 -6.76 20.36
C LEU A 166 24.29 -7.85 21.38
N ARG A 167 23.12 -7.74 22.04
CA ARG A 167 22.67 -8.72 23.04
C ARG A 167 22.28 -10.07 22.44
N ILE A 168 21.83 -10.09 21.17
CA ILE A 168 21.64 -11.32 20.40
C ILE A 168 22.93 -11.76 19.67
N GLY A 169 24.09 -11.23 20.04
CA GLY A 169 25.41 -11.74 19.65
C GLY A 169 26.03 -11.13 18.39
N ILE A 170 25.43 -10.08 17.79
CA ILE A 170 26.06 -9.36 16.69
C ILE A 170 27.24 -8.56 17.24
N ALA A 171 28.44 -8.76 16.70
CA ALA A 171 29.65 -8.09 17.19
C ALA A 171 29.55 -6.55 17.09
N PRO A 172 30.06 -5.80 18.10
CA PRO A 172 30.16 -4.36 18.01
C PRO A 172 31.10 -3.97 16.86
N HIS A 173 30.78 -2.88 16.16
CA HIS A 173 31.56 -2.38 15.02
C HIS A 173 31.75 -3.37 13.85
N LEU A 174 30.97 -4.46 13.79
CA LEU A 174 31.00 -5.40 12.68
C LEU A 174 30.80 -4.68 11.34
N ARG A 175 31.68 -4.98 10.38
CA ARG A 175 31.64 -4.48 9.01
C ARG A 175 31.95 -5.64 8.07
N ILE A 176 30.95 -6.06 7.30
CA ILE A 176 31.11 -7.13 6.32
C ILE A 176 31.04 -6.48 4.95
N ARG A 177 32.10 -6.65 4.15
CA ARG A 177 32.11 -6.18 2.77
C ARG A 177 31.41 -7.21 1.89
N MET A 178 30.43 -6.77 1.12
CA MET A 178 29.64 -7.59 0.21
C MET A 178 29.55 -6.83 -1.11
N GLY A 179 30.39 -7.21 -2.08
CA GLY A 179 30.62 -6.38 -3.28
C GLY A 179 31.13 -4.99 -2.90
N ASP A 180 30.54 -3.95 -3.50
CA ASP A 180 30.89 -2.55 -3.24
C ASP A 180 30.22 -1.97 -1.98
N ARG A 181 29.34 -2.74 -1.33
CA ARG A 181 28.63 -2.29 -0.13
C ARG A 181 29.27 -2.84 1.13
N VAL A 182 29.04 -2.13 2.23
CA VAL A 182 29.45 -2.55 3.57
C VAL A 182 28.23 -2.71 4.46
N VAL A 183 27.95 -3.94 4.85
CA VAL A 183 26.92 -4.26 5.84
C VAL A 183 27.50 -4.03 7.23
N THR A 184 27.00 -3.01 7.90
CA THR A 184 27.38 -2.68 9.28
C THR A 184 26.58 -3.51 10.29
N ASN A 185 27.02 -3.58 11.54
CA ASN A 185 26.24 -4.17 12.64
C ASN A 185 24.81 -3.60 12.74
N LYS A 186 24.62 -2.30 12.47
CA LYS A 186 23.31 -1.64 12.47
C LYS A 186 22.42 -2.17 11.33
N ALA A 187 22.96 -2.20 10.11
CA ALA A 187 22.26 -2.73 8.94
C ALA A 187 21.92 -4.21 9.15
N LEU A 188 22.88 -5.01 9.63
CA LEU A 188 22.67 -6.43 9.93
C LEU A 188 21.57 -6.64 10.98
N SER A 189 21.60 -5.90 12.10
CA SER A 189 20.58 -6.00 13.15
C SER A 189 19.18 -5.68 12.60
N TYR A 190 19.09 -4.64 11.77
CA TYR A 190 17.84 -4.30 11.10
C TYR A 190 17.34 -5.43 10.18
N THR A 191 18.23 -6.00 9.37
CA THR A 191 17.93 -7.14 8.49
C THR A 191 17.44 -8.34 9.28
N VAL A 192 18.08 -8.67 10.41
CA VAL A 192 17.69 -9.75 11.32
C VAL A 192 16.24 -9.59 11.80
N PHE A 193 15.86 -8.43 12.34
CA PHE A 193 14.49 -8.22 12.81
C PHE A 193 13.47 -8.17 11.66
N ARG A 194 13.87 -7.70 10.48
CA ARG A 194 13.04 -7.77 9.26
C ARG A 194 12.82 -9.22 8.82
N THR A 195 13.82 -10.09 8.93
CA THR A 195 13.71 -11.54 8.66
C THR A 195 12.71 -12.19 9.61
N VAL A 196 12.83 -11.95 10.92
CA VAL A 196 11.87 -12.46 11.92
C VAL A 196 10.46 -11.95 11.63
N LYS A 197 10.31 -10.67 11.30
CA LYS A 197 9.02 -10.10 10.92
C LYS A 197 8.42 -10.78 9.69
N ARG A 198 9.21 -11.02 8.64
CA ARG A 198 8.75 -11.74 7.44
C ARG A 198 8.32 -13.17 7.75
N PHE A 199 9.06 -13.86 8.60
CA PHE A 199 8.68 -15.18 9.11
C PHE A 199 7.35 -15.16 9.87
N CYS A 200 7.11 -14.12 10.70
CA CYS A 200 5.84 -14.00 11.41
C CYS A 200 4.63 -13.81 10.49
N TYR A 201 4.84 -13.37 9.24
CA TYR A 201 3.79 -13.22 8.24
C TYR A 201 3.63 -14.46 7.36
N SER A 202 4.62 -15.36 7.31
CA SER A 202 4.63 -16.54 6.45
C SER A 202 3.85 -17.72 7.04
N ALA A 203 3.52 -18.70 6.19
CA ALA A 203 2.90 -19.96 6.57
C ALA A 203 3.92 -21.00 7.10
N ASP A 204 5.22 -20.71 7.00
CA ASP A 204 6.30 -21.65 7.31
C ASP A 204 6.40 -21.92 8.80
N THR A 205 6.93 -23.09 9.17
CA THR A 205 7.12 -23.46 10.56
C THR A 205 8.45 -22.97 11.13
N GLU A 206 9.42 -22.67 10.26
CA GLU A 206 10.76 -22.24 10.63
C GLU A 206 11.28 -21.05 9.82
N ILE A 207 12.33 -20.38 10.34
CA ILE A 207 13.02 -19.31 9.61
C ILE A 207 13.95 -19.90 8.55
N GLU A 208 13.54 -19.72 7.31
CA GLU A 208 14.27 -20.07 6.09
C GLU A 208 14.90 -18.88 5.34
N ALA A 209 15.76 -19.19 4.36
CA ALA A 209 16.50 -18.23 3.53
C ALA A 209 15.61 -17.17 2.86
N HIS A 210 14.44 -17.57 2.34
CA HIS A 210 13.54 -16.68 1.62
C HIS A 210 12.91 -15.58 2.52
N HIS A 211 13.00 -15.73 3.84
CA HIS A 211 12.58 -14.68 4.78
C HIS A 211 13.58 -13.53 4.85
N VAL A 212 14.84 -13.73 4.47
CA VAL A 212 15.86 -12.69 4.50
C VAL A 212 15.54 -11.66 3.40
N PRO A 213 15.41 -10.36 3.72
CA PRO A 213 15.16 -9.37 2.70
C PRO A 213 16.40 -9.14 1.84
N ARG A 214 16.17 -8.96 0.53
CA ARG A 214 17.16 -8.32 -0.34
C ARG A 214 17.32 -6.87 0.11
N LEU A 215 18.56 -6.44 0.28
CA LEU A 215 18.87 -5.06 0.62
C LEU A 215 19.27 -4.31 -0.65
N ARG A 216 18.96 -3.01 -0.70
CA ARG A 216 19.32 -2.16 -1.83
C ARG A 216 20.85 -2.09 -1.99
N GLY A 217 21.35 -2.34 -3.18
CA GLY A 217 22.77 -2.49 -3.49
C GLY A 217 23.33 -3.89 -3.20
N LEU A 218 22.51 -4.87 -2.79
CA LEU A 218 22.87 -6.27 -2.56
C LEU A 218 21.84 -7.23 -3.21
N GLU A 219 21.38 -6.90 -4.40
CA GLU A 219 20.27 -7.57 -5.09
C GLU A 219 20.69 -8.82 -5.84
N THR A 220 21.97 -9.00 -6.17
CA THR A 220 22.43 -10.19 -6.90
C THR A 220 22.27 -11.46 -6.05
N ASP A 221 21.94 -12.58 -6.69
CA ASP A 221 21.70 -13.85 -5.98
C ASP A 221 22.91 -14.28 -5.14
N THR A 222 24.12 -14.08 -5.65
CA THR A 222 25.36 -14.41 -4.94
C THR A 222 25.53 -13.56 -3.68
N LEU A 223 25.34 -12.24 -3.76
CA LEU A 223 25.46 -11.35 -2.59
C LEU A 223 24.34 -11.60 -1.59
N HIS A 224 23.14 -11.92 -2.08
CA HIS A 224 22.02 -12.25 -1.23
C HIS A 224 22.24 -13.57 -0.48
N ALA A 225 22.82 -14.59 -1.11
CA ALA A 225 23.16 -15.86 -0.47
C ALA A 225 24.15 -15.65 0.69
N VAL A 226 25.19 -14.83 0.49
CA VAL A 226 26.13 -14.47 1.57
C VAL A 226 25.41 -13.73 2.70
N LEU A 227 24.51 -12.79 2.38
CA LEU A 227 23.70 -12.11 3.39
C LEU A 227 22.83 -13.09 4.19
N VAL A 228 22.23 -14.08 3.53
CA VAL A 228 21.42 -15.14 4.15
C VAL A 228 22.23 -15.93 5.18
N GLU A 229 23.42 -16.40 4.81
CA GLU A 229 24.30 -17.17 5.70
C GLU A 229 24.65 -16.39 6.97
N VAL A 230 24.88 -15.08 6.84
CA VAL A 230 25.20 -14.21 7.98
C VAL A 230 23.96 -13.94 8.84
N VAL A 231 22.79 -13.73 8.23
CA VAL A 231 21.58 -13.28 8.93
C VAL A 231 20.86 -14.41 9.68
N LEU A 232 20.77 -15.61 9.09
CA LEU A 232 19.94 -16.69 9.60
C LEU A 232 20.27 -17.10 11.05
N PRO A 233 21.53 -17.27 11.46
CA PRO A 233 21.86 -17.65 12.84
C PRO A 233 21.34 -16.64 13.87
N TYR A 234 21.45 -15.34 13.58
CA TYR A 234 20.96 -14.29 14.46
C TYR A 234 19.44 -14.18 14.45
N ALA A 235 18.79 -14.39 13.30
CA ALA A 235 17.34 -14.40 13.20
C ALA A 235 16.71 -15.55 13.99
N ARG A 236 17.32 -16.76 13.94
CA ARG A 236 16.88 -17.91 14.73
C ARG A 236 17.05 -17.67 16.23
N ARG A 237 18.19 -17.16 16.68
CA ARG A 237 18.39 -16.73 18.08
C ARG A 237 17.40 -15.67 18.54
N ALA A 238 17.11 -14.68 17.68
CA ALA A 238 16.11 -13.66 17.99
C ALA A 238 14.70 -14.27 18.11
N TRP A 239 14.37 -15.27 17.30
CA TRP A 239 13.10 -15.99 17.40
C TRP A 239 13.02 -16.86 18.66
N GLU A 240 14.10 -17.55 19.03
CA GLU A 240 14.19 -18.29 20.29
C GLU A 240 13.96 -17.38 21.51
N ASP A 241 14.57 -16.18 21.53
CA ASP A 241 14.34 -15.17 22.58
C ASP A 241 12.88 -14.72 22.67
N LEU A 242 12.22 -14.59 21.52
CA LEU A 242 10.81 -14.18 21.43
C LEU A 242 9.85 -15.27 21.91
N GLN A 243 10.23 -16.54 21.88
CA GLN A 243 9.39 -17.63 22.38
C GLN A 243 9.32 -17.66 23.91
N ASN A 244 10.21 -16.97 24.63
CA ASN A 244 10.20 -16.92 26.09
C ASN A 244 9.22 -15.84 26.63
N PRO A 245 8.17 -16.22 27.38
CA PRO A 245 7.13 -15.30 27.85
C PRO A 245 7.59 -14.30 28.91
N HIS A 246 8.61 -14.65 29.70
CA HIS A 246 8.98 -13.88 30.89
C HIS A 246 10.26 -13.07 30.70
N THR A 247 11.21 -13.57 29.90
CA THR A 247 12.53 -12.96 29.75
C THR A 247 12.95 -12.90 28.29
N GLY A 248 13.54 -11.79 27.88
CA GLY A 248 14.24 -11.70 26.62
C GLY A 248 14.62 -10.27 26.25
N VAL A 249 15.53 -10.15 25.29
CA VAL A 249 16.12 -8.87 24.87
C VAL A 249 15.44 -8.30 23.64
N VAL A 250 14.80 -9.15 22.82
CA VAL A 250 14.11 -8.72 21.62
C VAL A 250 12.75 -8.15 22.02
N LYS A 251 12.39 -6.98 21.49
CA LYS A 251 11.07 -6.41 21.77
C LYS A 251 9.98 -7.36 21.26
N PHE A 252 9.03 -7.70 22.12
CA PHE A 252 7.88 -8.50 21.73
C PHE A 252 6.78 -7.62 21.14
N GLU A 253 6.17 -8.05 20.04
CA GLU A 253 5.17 -7.31 19.27
C GLU A 253 3.97 -8.22 18.95
N HIS A 254 2.88 -7.62 18.48
CA HIS A 254 1.63 -8.34 18.25
C HIS A 254 1.74 -9.47 17.22
N ASP A 255 2.61 -9.31 16.22
CA ASP A 255 2.82 -10.32 15.18
C ASP A 255 3.49 -11.59 15.73
N HIS A 256 4.23 -11.49 16.85
CA HIS A 256 4.94 -12.64 17.42
C HIS A 256 3.98 -13.62 18.07
N TYR A 257 3.03 -13.16 18.90
CA TYR A 257 2.04 -14.08 19.47
C TYR A 257 1.10 -14.62 18.41
N LEU A 258 0.83 -13.88 17.31
CA LEU A 258 0.04 -14.40 16.18
C LEU A 258 0.77 -15.59 15.54
N LYS A 259 2.07 -15.46 15.29
CA LYS A 259 2.89 -16.55 14.76
C LYS A 259 2.97 -17.72 15.71
N ILE A 260 3.25 -17.49 17.00
CA ILE A 260 3.29 -18.56 18.03
C ILE A 260 1.94 -19.28 18.13
N TRP A 261 0.83 -18.55 18.10
CA TRP A 261 -0.51 -19.13 18.08
C TRP A 261 -0.73 -19.98 16.83
N ALA A 262 -0.37 -19.49 15.64
CA ALA A 262 -0.49 -20.26 14.41
C ALA A 262 0.36 -21.54 14.40
N LEU A 263 1.56 -21.51 15.00
CA LEU A 263 2.43 -22.69 15.14
C LEU A 263 1.85 -23.75 16.09
N LYS A 264 0.90 -23.38 16.97
CA LYS A 264 0.16 -24.33 17.82
C LYS A 264 -1.02 -25.00 17.10
N GLU A 265 -1.24 -24.68 15.83
CA GLU A 265 -2.33 -25.22 15.00
C GLU A 265 -3.70 -25.10 15.68
N PRO A 266 -4.15 -23.87 15.95
CA PRO A 266 -5.30 -23.64 16.81
C PRO A 266 -6.60 -24.02 16.11
N GLN A 267 -7.55 -24.52 16.89
CA GLN A 267 -8.90 -24.82 16.42
C GLN A 267 -9.89 -23.72 16.85
N ILE A 268 -10.39 -22.96 15.89
CA ILE A 268 -11.43 -21.95 16.08
C ILE A 268 -12.75 -22.66 16.33
N ARG A 269 -13.32 -22.45 17.52
CA ARG A 269 -14.62 -23.01 17.93
C ARG A 269 -15.78 -22.28 17.23
N ALA A 270 -16.06 -22.67 16.00
CA ALA A 270 -17.20 -22.20 15.21
C ALA A 270 -17.69 -23.30 14.28
N ASP A 271 -18.95 -23.22 13.88
CA ASP A 271 -19.55 -24.11 12.89
C ASP A 271 -19.31 -23.56 11.46
N TYR A 272 -19.08 -22.24 11.33
CA TYR A 272 -18.53 -21.61 10.13
C TYR A 272 -17.67 -20.37 10.43
N VAL A 273 -16.72 -20.07 9.54
CA VAL A 273 -15.81 -18.92 9.65
C VAL A 273 -15.91 -18.05 8.40
N LEU A 274 -16.10 -16.75 8.61
CA LEU A 274 -16.16 -15.73 7.55
C LEU A 274 -14.86 -14.94 7.55
N LEU A 275 -14.17 -14.85 6.41
CA LEU A 275 -12.97 -14.05 6.22
C LEU A 275 -13.26 -12.89 5.27
N ASP A 276 -13.19 -11.66 5.78
CA ASP A 276 -13.34 -10.41 5.02
C ASP A 276 -11.99 -9.86 4.58
N GLU A 277 -11.98 -9.14 3.45
CA GLU A 277 -10.79 -8.62 2.79
C GLU A 277 -9.70 -9.70 2.61
N ALA A 278 -10.10 -10.88 2.10
CA ALA A 278 -9.23 -12.04 1.96
C ALA A 278 -7.93 -11.74 1.19
N GLN A 279 -7.96 -10.82 0.22
CA GLN A 279 -6.78 -10.39 -0.55
C GLN A 279 -5.71 -9.65 0.27
N ASP A 280 -6.06 -9.13 1.45
CA ASP A 280 -5.14 -8.43 2.35
C ASP A 280 -4.70 -9.29 3.54
N THR A 281 -5.15 -10.55 3.58
CA THR A 281 -4.78 -11.50 4.63
C THR A 281 -3.34 -11.96 4.46
N ASN A 282 -2.60 -12.10 5.57
CA ASN A 282 -1.24 -12.62 5.53
C ASN A 282 -1.23 -14.17 5.51
N PRO A 283 -0.20 -14.81 4.92
CA PRO A 283 -0.13 -16.27 4.82
C PRO A 283 -0.26 -17.02 6.15
N VAL A 284 0.22 -16.44 7.26
CA VAL A 284 0.07 -17.06 8.60
C VAL A 284 -1.40 -17.20 9.00
N LEU A 285 -2.23 -16.16 8.80
CA LEU A 285 -3.65 -16.20 9.15
C LEU A 285 -4.44 -17.01 8.14
N GLU A 286 -4.06 -16.98 6.86
CA GLU A 286 -4.62 -17.83 5.81
C GLU A 286 -4.45 -19.32 6.15
N LYS A 287 -3.26 -19.72 6.60
CA LYS A 287 -2.98 -21.10 7.06
C LYS A 287 -3.90 -21.48 8.21
N VAL A 288 -4.02 -20.62 9.22
CA VAL A 288 -4.92 -20.86 10.36
C VAL A 288 -6.37 -20.98 9.89
N PHE A 289 -6.85 -20.07 9.05
CA PHE A 289 -8.22 -20.11 8.52
C PHE A 289 -8.50 -21.40 7.74
N THR A 290 -7.57 -21.78 6.86
CA THR A 290 -7.67 -23.00 6.04
C THR A 290 -7.65 -24.28 6.89
N ALA A 291 -6.89 -24.31 7.98
CA ALA A 291 -6.84 -25.45 8.89
C ALA A 291 -8.20 -25.75 9.55
N GLN A 292 -9.16 -24.83 9.51
CA GLN A 292 -10.49 -25.03 10.09
C GLN A 292 -11.46 -25.83 9.19
N ARG A 293 -11.06 -26.14 7.95
CA ARG A 293 -11.92 -26.82 6.96
C ARG A 293 -12.51 -28.15 7.44
N SER A 294 -11.81 -28.87 8.31
CA SER A 294 -12.24 -30.20 8.78
C SER A 294 -13.46 -30.16 9.71
N HIS A 295 -13.76 -29.02 10.33
CA HIS A 295 -14.88 -28.90 11.28
C HIS A 295 -15.78 -27.66 11.07
N ALA A 296 -15.38 -26.72 10.21
CA ALA A 296 -16.13 -25.50 9.94
C ALA A 296 -16.30 -25.23 8.45
N GLN A 297 -17.49 -24.77 8.05
CA GLN A 297 -17.68 -24.21 6.72
C GLN A 297 -16.91 -22.88 6.62
N LEU A 298 -16.28 -22.63 5.49
CA LEU A 298 -15.39 -21.48 5.30
C LEU A 298 -15.93 -20.61 4.19
N VAL A 299 -16.01 -19.31 4.44
CA VAL A 299 -16.44 -18.32 3.46
C VAL A 299 -15.40 -17.22 3.42
N LEU A 300 -14.82 -16.96 2.25
CA LEU A 300 -13.93 -15.81 2.05
C LEU A 300 -14.54 -14.85 1.05
N VAL A 301 -14.42 -13.56 1.33
CA VAL A 301 -14.81 -12.48 0.43
C VAL A 301 -13.66 -11.51 0.26
N GLY A 302 -13.48 -11.01 -0.96
CA GLY A 302 -12.40 -10.09 -1.26
C GLY A 302 -12.44 -9.58 -2.69
N ASP A 303 -11.56 -8.63 -2.98
CA ASP A 303 -11.35 -8.09 -4.33
C ASP A 303 -9.89 -8.32 -4.74
N SER A 304 -9.62 -9.43 -5.44
CA SER A 304 -8.28 -9.79 -5.92
C SER A 304 -7.61 -8.69 -6.79
N ALA A 305 -8.40 -7.83 -7.46
CA ALA A 305 -7.87 -6.70 -8.21
C ALA A 305 -7.43 -5.53 -7.30
N GLN A 306 -7.80 -5.52 -6.01
CA GLN A 306 -7.29 -4.57 -5.01
C GLN A 306 -6.11 -5.11 -4.21
N ALA A 307 -5.52 -6.26 -4.57
CA ALA A 307 -4.34 -6.82 -3.90
C ALA A 307 -3.05 -6.01 -4.21
N ILE A 308 -2.91 -4.81 -3.63
CA ILE A 308 -1.81 -3.87 -3.90
C ILE A 308 -0.70 -3.89 -2.82
N TYR A 309 -0.77 -4.81 -1.86
CA TYR A 309 0.28 -5.00 -0.84
C TYR A 309 1.08 -6.29 -1.06
N GLY A 310 1.25 -6.72 -2.32
CA GLY A 310 1.96 -7.96 -2.69
C GLY A 310 3.37 -8.11 -2.10
N TRP A 311 4.07 -7.00 -1.84
CA TRP A 311 5.35 -6.96 -1.14
C TRP A 311 5.31 -7.47 0.31
N ARG A 312 4.11 -7.61 0.92
CA ARG A 312 3.89 -8.27 2.22
C ARG A 312 3.70 -9.79 2.10
N GLY A 313 3.83 -10.36 0.91
CA GLY A 313 3.65 -11.79 0.65
C GLY A 313 2.18 -12.22 0.50
N ALA A 314 1.26 -11.29 0.21
CA ALA A 314 -0.14 -11.61 -0.07
C ALA A 314 -0.21 -12.48 -1.33
N ARG A 315 -0.69 -13.72 -1.17
CA ARG A 315 -0.97 -14.66 -2.27
C ARG A 315 -2.39 -14.43 -2.78
N ASP A 316 -2.68 -14.85 -4.01
CA ASP A 316 -4.05 -14.90 -4.50
C ASP A 316 -4.80 -16.08 -3.86
N VAL A 317 -5.15 -15.91 -2.59
CA VAL A 317 -5.89 -16.89 -1.79
C VAL A 317 -7.23 -17.19 -2.46
N MET A 318 -7.84 -16.19 -3.08
CA MET A 318 -9.18 -16.31 -3.66
C MET A 318 -9.21 -17.27 -4.85
N SER A 319 -8.20 -17.24 -5.72
CA SER A 319 -8.17 -18.15 -6.88
C SER A 319 -7.72 -19.57 -6.54
N THR A 320 -6.90 -19.74 -5.51
CA THR A 320 -6.34 -21.05 -5.12
C THR A 320 -7.18 -21.80 -4.09
N PHE A 321 -8.12 -21.12 -3.43
CA PHE A 321 -8.97 -21.75 -2.44
C PHE A 321 -9.99 -22.69 -3.08
N ASP A 322 -9.94 -23.97 -2.69
CA ASP A 322 -10.94 -24.96 -3.05
C ASP A 322 -12.27 -24.67 -2.34
N GLY A 323 -13.23 -24.19 -3.12
CA GLY A 323 -14.56 -23.77 -2.71
C GLY A 323 -15.38 -23.28 -3.91
N ARG A 324 -16.69 -23.18 -3.73
CA ARG A 324 -17.61 -22.69 -4.76
C ARG A 324 -17.34 -21.21 -5.04
N GLN A 325 -16.92 -20.92 -6.26
CA GLN A 325 -16.61 -19.58 -6.74
C GLN A 325 -17.90 -18.84 -7.11
N LEU A 326 -18.09 -17.65 -6.53
CA LEU A 326 -19.24 -16.77 -6.70
C LEU A 326 -18.78 -15.33 -6.87
N THR A 327 -19.62 -14.49 -7.48
CA THR A 327 -19.27 -13.09 -7.79
C THR A 327 -20.20 -12.09 -7.15
N LEU A 328 -19.67 -10.93 -6.77
CA LEU A 328 -20.44 -9.73 -6.40
C LEU A 328 -20.00 -8.58 -7.31
N SER A 329 -20.78 -8.28 -8.35
CA SER A 329 -20.45 -7.34 -9.43
C SER A 329 -21.16 -5.99 -9.32
N GLN A 330 -22.35 -5.93 -8.72
CA GLN A 330 -23.14 -4.71 -8.60
C GLN A 330 -22.52 -3.73 -7.58
N SER A 331 -22.00 -2.59 -8.04
CA SER A 331 -21.44 -1.54 -7.18
C SER A 331 -22.52 -0.60 -6.66
N PHE A 332 -22.60 -0.45 -5.35
CA PHE A 332 -23.43 0.54 -4.66
C PHE A 332 -22.69 1.88 -4.43
N ARG A 333 -21.43 1.98 -4.87
CA ARG A 333 -20.59 3.18 -4.67
C ARG A 333 -20.77 4.20 -5.78
N PHE A 334 -20.90 3.74 -7.02
CA PHE A 334 -20.85 4.55 -8.23
C PHE A 334 -21.73 3.98 -9.34
N GLY A 335 -22.00 4.83 -10.33
CA GLY A 335 -22.80 4.54 -11.51
C GLY A 335 -22.05 3.92 -12.68
N PRO A 336 -22.75 3.72 -13.81
CA PRO A 336 -22.22 3.01 -14.97
C PRO A 336 -20.94 3.61 -15.57
N ALA A 337 -20.81 4.95 -15.63
CA ALA A 337 -19.63 5.57 -16.26
C ALA A 337 -18.32 5.20 -15.53
N LEU A 338 -18.31 5.29 -14.20
CA LEU A 338 -17.16 4.85 -13.40
C LEU A 338 -16.96 3.33 -13.41
N ALA A 339 -18.04 2.55 -13.50
CA ALA A 339 -17.92 1.10 -13.64
C ALA A 339 -17.24 0.70 -14.97
N THR A 340 -17.61 1.35 -16.08
CA THR A 340 -16.96 1.16 -17.39
C THR A 340 -15.47 1.46 -17.31
N GLU A 341 -15.08 2.58 -16.70
CA GLU A 341 -13.68 2.93 -16.54
C GLU A 341 -12.94 1.94 -15.63
N ALA A 342 -13.53 1.55 -14.50
CA ALA A 342 -12.96 0.53 -13.62
C ALA A 342 -12.79 -0.83 -14.35
N ASN A 343 -13.75 -1.20 -15.20
CA ASN A 343 -13.71 -2.42 -16.01
C ASN A 343 -12.58 -2.45 -17.04
N ARG A 344 -12.12 -1.28 -17.50
CA ARG A 344 -10.92 -1.16 -18.34
C ARG A 344 -9.70 -1.72 -17.61
N TRP A 345 -9.50 -1.29 -16.36
CA TRP A 345 -8.41 -1.76 -15.52
C TRP A 345 -8.59 -3.23 -15.10
N LEU A 346 -9.81 -3.67 -14.81
CA LEU A 346 -10.12 -5.08 -14.54
C LEU A 346 -9.78 -6.00 -15.71
N SER A 347 -9.96 -5.52 -16.95
CA SER A 347 -9.59 -6.26 -18.16
C SER A 347 -8.08 -6.43 -18.28
N ILE A 348 -7.31 -5.39 -17.98
CA ILE A 348 -5.85 -5.42 -18.01
C ILE A 348 -5.28 -6.40 -17.00
N VAL A 349 -5.80 -6.40 -15.76
CA VAL A 349 -5.38 -7.36 -14.72
C VAL A 349 -5.99 -8.74 -14.91
N ARG A 350 -6.74 -8.97 -16.00
CA ARG A 350 -7.43 -10.23 -16.32
C ARG A 350 -8.31 -10.73 -15.19
N SER A 351 -8.97 -9.81 -14.48
CA SER A 351 -9.95 -10.19 -13.47
C SER A 351 -11.11 -10.95 -14.13
N PRO A 352 -11.63 -12.01 -13.50
CA PRO A 352 -12.83 -12.70 -13.99
C PRO A 352 -14.11 -11.87 -13.76
N LEU A 353 -14.05 -10.84 -12.92
CA LEU A 353 -15.19 -10.00 -12.57
C LEU A 353 -15.27 -8.77 -13.48
N ARG A 354 -16.48 -8.36 -13.86
CA ARG A 354 -16.78 -7.02 -14.37
C ARG A 354 -17.82 -6.35 -13.49
N LEU A 355 -17.55 -5.11 -13.09
CA LEU A 355 -18.41 -4.28 -12.28
C LEU A 355 -19.63 -3.81 -13.05
N GLN A 356 -20.77 -3.77 -12.37
CA GLN A 356 -21.99 -3.12 -12.84
C GLN A 356 -22.24 -1.90 -11.95
N GLY A 357 -22.25 -0.71 -12.54
CA GLY A 357 -22.58 0.51 -11.79
C GLY A 357 -24.07 0.59 -11.49
N THR A 358 -24.45 1.17 -10.35
CA THR A 358 -25.88 1.35 -10.03
C THR A 358 -26.48 2.45 -10.89
N PRO A 359 -27.49 2.18 -11.75
CA PRO A 359 -28.02 3.17 -12.70
C PRO A 359 -28.58 4.44 -12.06
N SER A 360 -29.09 4.35 -10.82
CA SER A 360 -29.61 5.50 -10.08
C SER A 360 -28.53 6.40 -9.48
N ILE A 361 -27.26 6.02 -9.56
CA ILE A 361 -26.13 6.86 -9.14
C ILE A 361 -25.55 7.49 -10.39
N GLU A 362 -25.73 8.79 -10.57
CA GLU A 362 -25.11 9.50 -11.69
C GLU A 362 -23.61 9.67 -11.44
N THR A 363 -22.81 9.36 -12.44
CA THR A 363 -21.36 9.51 -12.38
C THR A 363 -20.78 9.99 -13.69
N THR A 364 -19.76 10.84 -13.63
CA THR A 364 -19.14 11.46 -14.80
C THR A 364 -17.61 11.34 -14.76
N ILE A 365 -16.98 11.40 -15.94
CA ILE A 365 -15.53 11.39 -16.12
C ILE A 365 -15.15 12.63 -16.93
N GLY A 366 -14.20 13.42 -16.43
CA GLY A 366 -13.75 14.63 -17.11
C GLY A 366 -12.84 15.51 -16.25
N PRO A 367 -12.39 16.66 -16.77
CA PRO A 367 -11.52 17.58 -16.04
C PRO A 367 -12.17 18.11 -14.77
N LEU A 368 -11.42 18.11 -13.66
CA LEU A 368 -11.89 18.50 -12.34
C LEU A 368 -10.99 19.57 -11.71
N PRO A 369 -11.34 20.87 -11.79
CA PRO A 369 -10.51 21.94 -11.25
C PRO A 369 -10.52 21.99 -9.71
N HIS A 370 -11.58 21.51 -9.07
CA HIS A 370 -11.74 21.54 -7.61
C HIS A 370 -12.04 20.14 -7.06
N PRO A 371 -11.02 19.27 -6.98
CA PRO A 371 -11.19 17.93 -6.47
C PRO A 371 -11.28 17.90 -4.94
N ALA A 372 -12.15 17.04 -4.41
CA ALA A 372 -12.14 16.73 -2.97
C ALA A 372 -10.90 15.91 -2.58
N ALA A 373 -10.36 15.11 -3.51
CA ALA A 373 -9.10 14.42 -3.32
C ALA A 373 -8.24 14.34 -4.59
N VAL A 374 -6.92 14.40 -4.38
CA VAL A 374 -5.91 14.15 -5.42
C VAL A 374 -5.15 12.88 -5.08
N LEU A 375 -5.19 11.90 -5.98
CA LEU A 375 -4.50 10.61 -5.80
C LEU A 375 -3.21 10.57 -6.61
N CYS A 376 -2.09 10.38 -5.92
CA CYS A 376 -0.76 10.28 -6.48
C CYS A 376 -0.29 8.82 -6.52
N ARG A 377 0.60 8.50 -7.44
CA ARG A 377 1.27 7.19 -7.48
C ARG A 377 2.32 7.11 -6.37
N THR A 378 3.10 8.17 -6.21
CA THR A 378 4.32 8.21 -5.39
C THR A 378 4.22 9.21 -4.24
N ASN A 379 5.08 9.02 -3.23
CA ASN A 379 5.28 10.01 -2.17
C ASN A 379 5.83 11.33 -2.74
N ALA A 380 6.63 11.24 -3.80
CA ALA A 380 7.18 12.38 -4.52
C ALA A 380 6.07 13.21 -5.17
N GLY A 381 5.21 12.59 -5.97
CA GLY A 381 4.04 13.24 -6.56
C GLY A 381 3.12 13.86 -5.52
N THR A 382 3.00 13.24 -4.34
CA THR A 382 2.24 13.81 -3.22
C THR A 382 2.82 15.15 -2.76
N VAL A 383 4.15 15.26 -2.59
CA VAL A 383 4.81 16.52 -2.22
C VAL A 383 4.57 17.59 -3.28
N ILE A 384 4.73 17.25 -4.56
CA ILE A 384 4.51 18.17 -5.68
C ILE A 384 3.08 18.71 -5.69
N GLU A 385 2.07 17.84 -5.54
CA GLU A 385 0.67 18.27 -5.51
C GLU A 385 0.35 19.11 -4.28
N ILE A 386 0.91 18.78 -3.11
CA ILE A 386 0.80 19.60 -1.89
C ILE A 386 1.33 21.01 -2.15
N LEU A 387 2.53 21.14 -2.74
CA LEU A 387 3.14 22.44 -3.01
C LEU A 387 2.29 23.28 -3.97
N LYS A 388 1.76 22.69 -5.05
CA LYS A 388 0.86 23.37 -5.99
C LYS A 388 -0.42 23.87 -5.31
N LEU A 389 -1.06 23.02 -4.52
CA LEU A 389 -2.31 23.36 -3.85
C LEU A 389 -2.11 24.43 -2.77
N LEU A 390 -1.00 24.37 -2.03
CA LEU A 390 -0.62 25.43 -1.09
C LEU A 390 -0.35 26.76 -1.79
N ALA A 391 0.29 26.74 -2.97
CA ALA A 391 0.50 27.93 -3.79
C ALA A 391 -0.81 28.56 -4.29
N GLU A 392 -1.84 27.73 -4.51
CA GLU A 392 -3.20 28.16 -4.83
C GLU A 392 -4.01 28.62 -3.60
N ASN A 393 -3.36 28.77 -2.44
CA ASN A 393 -3.98 29.10 -1.15
C ASN A 393 -5.09 28.13 -0.71
N LYS A 394 -4.95 26.83 -1.05
CA LYS A 394 -5.84 25.78 -0.56
C LYS A 394 -5.36 25.25 0.79
N ARG A 395 -6.31 24.90 1.65
CA ARG A 395 -6.05 24.10 2.86
C ARG A 395 -5.91 22.65 2.46
N VAL A 396 -4.73 22.07 2.69
CA VAL A 396 -4.37 20.74 2.18
C VAL A 396 -4.21 19.78 3.34
N ALA A 397 -4.90 18.65 3.29
CA ALA A 397 -4.62 17.52 4.16
C ALA A 397 -3.89 16.41 3.41
N LEU A 398 -3.06 15.66 4.13
CA LEU A 398 -2.42 14.45 3.63
C LEU A 398 -3.00 13.22 4.32
N ASN A 399 -3.54 12.29 3.53
CA ASN A 399 -4.06 11.04 4.06
C ASN A 399 -2.97 10.24 4.80
N GLY A 400 -3.25 9.88 6.05
CA GLY A 400 -2.31 9.20 6.94
C GLY A 400 -1.23 10.13 7.53
N GLY A 401 -1.35 11.44 7.32
CA GLY A 401 -0.47 12.47 7.86
C GLY A 401 0.91 12.57 7.20
N GLY A 402 1.64 13.62 7.58
CA GLY A 402 2.96 13.95 7.02
C GLY A 402 4.16 13.24 7.66
N ARG A 403 3.96 12.37 8.66
CA ARG A 403 5.08 11.75 9.42
C ARG A 403 6.05 10.98 8.52
N THR A 404 5.55 10.16 7.60
CA THR A 404 6.42 9.38 6.70
C THR A 404 7.27 10.28 5.80
N LEU A 405 6.69 11.38 5.31
CA LEU A 405 7.42 12.35 4.50
C LEU A 405 8.43 13.13 5.35
N ASP A 406 8.09 13.50 6.59
CA ASP A 406 9.01 14.13 7.54
C ASP A 406 10.21 13.22 7.86
N GLU A 407 9.98 11.93 8.15
CA GLU A 407 11.04 10.94 8.40
C GLU A 407 11.97 10.77 7.19
N LEU A 408 11.41 10.70 5.99
CA LEU A 408 12.16 10.54 4.75
C LEU A 408 12.99 11.81 4.43
N ALA A 409 12.40 12.99 4.61
CA ALA A 409 13.08 14.27 4.40
C ALA A 409 14.25 14.44 5.39
N ARG A 410 14.07 14.10 6.67
CA ARG A 410 15.15 14.13 7.67
C ARG A 410 16.27 13.15 7.32
N ALA A 411 15.93 11.95 6.86
CA ALA A 411 16.91 10.96 6.44
C ALA A 411 17.75 11.44 5.25
N ALA A 412 17.13 12.12 4.28
CA ALA A 412 17.82 12.77 3.18
C ALA A 412 18.74 13.91 3.67
N ALA A 413 18.28 14.73 4.63
CA ALA A 413 19.09 15.78 5.25
C ALA A 413 20.34 15.22 5.95
N ASP A 414 20.21 14.09 6.66
CA ASP A 414 21.35 13.44 7.29
C ASP A 414 22.38 13.00 6.26
N LEU A 415 21.96 12.34 5.18
CA LEU A 415 22.87 11.91 4.10
C LEU A 415 23.53 13.09 3.38
N LYS A 416 22.81 14.19 3.13
CA LYS A 416 23.39 15.43 2.54
C LYS A 416 24.43 16.08 3.45
N ALA A 417 24.26 15.94 4.77
CA ALA A 417 25.22 16.43 5.76
C ALA A 417 26.35 15.42 6.07
N GLY A 418 26.46 14.30 5.34
CA GLY A 418 27.44 13.24 5.59
C GLY A 418 27.20 12.46 6.89
N ARG A 419 26.03 12.63 7.52
CA ARG A 419 25.60 11.87 8.70
C ARG A 419 24.95 10.56 8.27
N ARG A 420 24.95 9.60 9.19
CA ARG A 420 24.31 8.30 8.99
C ARG A 420 22.81 8.40 9.28
N THR A 421 22.01 7.87 8.37
CA THR A 421 20.56 7.70 8.58
C THR A 421 20.24 6.34 9.21
N THR A 422 19.09 6.25 9.86
CA THR A 422 18.49 5.00 10.34
C THR A 422 17.29 4.58 9.50
N HIS A 423 16.97 5.34 8.44
CA HIS A 423 15.83 5.08 7.59
C HIS A 423 16.02 3.76 6.81
N PRO A 424 15.06 2.82 6.88
CA PRO A 424 15.06 1.52 6.22
C PRO A 424 15.60 1.49 4.78
N GLU A 425 15.07 2.36 3.93
CA GLU A 425 15.39 2.39 2.50
C GLU A 425 16.78 2.98 2.22
N LEU A 426 17.32 3.74 3.18
CA LEU A 426 18.51 4.57 2.95
C LEU A 426 19.71 4.13 3.82
N VAL A 427 19.56 3.08 4.63
CA VAL A 427 20.52 2.72 5.69
C VAL A 427 21.88 2.22 5.18
N LEU A 428 21.94 1.69 3.95
CA LEU A 428 23.18 1.21 3.34
C LEU A 428 24.00 2.30 2.67
N PHE A 429 23.40 3.44 2.34
CA PHE A 429 24.09 4.58 1.74
C PHE A 429 24.88 5.35 2.81
N GLN A 430 26.09 5.77 2.44
CA GLN A 430 27.00 6.52 3.28
C GLN A 430 26.89 8.02 3.06
N SER A 431 26.48 8.43 1.87
CA SER A 431 26.33 9.83 1.48
C SER A 431 25.13 10.01 0.54
N TRP A 432 24.71 11.26 0.36
CA TRP A 432 23.70 11.60 -0.64
C TRP A 432 24.18 11.30 -2.08
N GLY A 433 25.46 11.54 -2.38
CA GLY A 433 26.04 11.23 -3.70
C GLY A 433 25.93 9.76 -4.07
N GLU A 434 26.22 8.86 -3.12
CA GLU A 434 26.09 7.41 -3.34
C GLU A 434 24.63 6.98 -3.58
N LEU A 435 23.67 7.66 -2.95
CA LEU A 435 22.25 7.45 -3.19
C LEU A 435 21.84 7.96 -4.57
N GLN A 436 22.36 9.11 -5.00
CA GLN A 436 22.13 9.67 -6.33
C GLN A 436 22.65 8.74 -7.42
N GLU A 437 23.91 8.30 -7.32
CA GLU A 437 24.51 7.36 -8.27
C GLU A 437 23.67 6.08 -8.36
N TYR A 438 23.29 5.50 -7.21
CA TYR A 438 22.43 4.31 -7.22
C TYR A 438 21.04 4.56 -7.83
N ALA A 439 20.40 5.70 -7.55
CA ALA A 439 19.09 6.00 -8.11
C ALA A 439 19.12 6.24 -9.63
N ASN A 440 20.22 6.79 -10.16
CA ASN A 440 20.38 7.10 -11.57
C ASN A 440 20.92 5.91 -12.38
N ASP A 441 21.93 5.22 -11.86
CA ASP A 441 22.74 4.27 -12.64
C ASP A 441 22.32 2.80 -12.41
N ASP A 442 21.68 2.49 -11.27
CA ASP A 442 21.23 1.14 -10.95
C ASP A 442 19.73 0.96 -11.28
N PRO A 443 19.34 -0.02 -12.13
CA PRO A 443 17.94 -0.33 -12.37
C PRO A 443 17.11 -0.60 -11.11
N ALA A 444 17.72 -1.14 -10.04
CA ALA A 444 17.07 -1.39 -8.76
C ALA A 444 16.89 -0.14 -7.89
N GLY A 445 17.56 0.97 -8.23
CA GLY A 445 17.46 2.26 -7.54
C GLY A 445 16.49 3.25 -8.18
N ARG A 446 15.98 2.98 -9.38
CA ARG A 446 15.14 3.90 -10.17
C ARG A 446 13.88 4.37 -9.46
N ASP A 447 13.31 3.59 -8.54
CA ASP A 447 12.13 3.97 -7.77
C ASP A 447 12.42 5.03 -6.69
N LEU A 448 13.69 5.23 -6.33
CA LEU A 448 14.14 6.33 -5.45
C LEU A 448 14.41 7.62 -6.21
N LEU A 449 14.50 7.58 -7.54
CA LEU A 449 14.78 8.73 -8.37
C LEU A 449 13.82 9.90 -8.11
N PRO A 450 12.49 9.72 -7.99
CA PRO A 450 11.57 10.83 -7.70
C PRO A 450 11.84 11.50 -6.34
N LEU A 451 12.31 10.74 -5.34
CA LEU A 451 12.70 11.31 -4.05
C LEU A 451 13.98 12.13 -4.21
N VAL A 452 14.97 11.58 -4.91
CA VAL A 452 16.26 12.23 -5.16
C VAL A 452 16.04 13.54 -5.92
N GLU A 453 15.28 13.50 -7.01
CA GLU A 453 14.92 14.66 -7.82
C GLU A 453 14.24 15.74 -7.00
N ILE A 454 13.22 15.42 -6.19
CA ILE A 454 12.56 16.43 -5.35
C ILE A 454 13.50 17.03 -4.33
N VAL A 455 14.34 16.22 -3.68
CA VAL A 455 15.28 16.72 -2.68
C VAL A 455 16.40 17.55 -3.31
N ASP A 456 16.77 17.28 -4.56
CA ASP A 456 17.77 18.05 -5.29
C ASP A 456 17.22 19.32 -5.91
N GLU A 457 16.00 19.28 -6.44
CA GLU A 457 15.30 20.42 -7.04
C GLU A 457 14.80 21.42 -5.99
N TYR A 458 14.10 20.93 -4.96
CA TYR A 458 13.42 21.79 -3.98
C TYR A 458 14.15 21.90 -2.63
N GLY A 459 15.03 20.93 -2.32
CA GLY A 459 15.69 20.87 -1.03
C GLY A 459 14.82 20.30 0.10
N VAL A 460 15.49 19.77 1.12
CA VAL A 460 14.85 19.10 2.26
C VAL A 460 13.91 20.04 3.05
N GLU A 461 14.29 21.31 3.21
CA GLU A 461 13.52 22.28 4.00
C GLU A 461 12.15 22.60 3.40
N VAL A 462 12.03 22.57 2.07
CA VAL A 462 10.74 22.78 1.40
C VAL A 462 9.78 21.64 1.72
N ILE A 463 10.26 20.40 1.70
CA ILE A 463 9.45 19.21 2.05
C ILE A 463 9.00 19.29 3.51
N LEU A 464 9.93 19.60 4.43
CA LEU A 464 9.61 19.74 5.86
C LEU A 464 8.61 20.88 6.11
N ARG A 465 8.71 21.98 5.38
CA ARG A 465 7.75 23.10 5.46
C ARG A 465 6.39 22.70 4.93
N ALA A 466 6.32 22.07 3.77
CA ALA A 466 5.07 21.58 3.20
C ALA A 466 4.32 20.67 4.18
N VAL A 467 5.04 19.74 4.83
CA VAL A 467 4.48 18.86 5.86
C VAL A 467 3.93 19.63 7.07
N ARG A 468 4.62 20.69 7.52
CA ARG A 468 4.17 21.51 8.66
C ARG A 468 2.96 22.38 8.34
N SER A 469 2.76 22.73 7.06
CA SER A 469 1.62 23.52 6.59
C SER A 469 0.37 22.69 6.30
N LEU A 470 0.39 21.38 6.56
CA LEU A 470 -0.76 20.51 6.34
C LEU A 470 -1.84 20.74 7.42
N ASP A 471 -3.07 20.86 6.95
CA ASP A 471 -4.26 20.92 7.78
C ASP A 471 -4.79 19.52 8.13
N ARG A 472 -5.69 19.49 9.10
CA ARG A 472 -6.47 18.28 9.38
C ARG A 472 -7.49 18.04 8.27
N GLU A 473 -7.78 16.79 8.00
CA GLU A 473 -8.72 16.40 6.93
C GLU A 473 -10.12 16.98 7.09
N GLU A 474 -10.58 17.24 8.32
CA GLU A 474 -11.94 17.75 8.56
C GLU A 474 -12.12 19.22 8.14
N VAL A 475 -11.02 19.97 8.01
CA VAL A 475 -11.05 21.39 7.65
C VAL A 475 -10.34 21.69 6.32
N ALA A 476 -9.75 20.68 5.68
CA ALA A 476 -9.05 20.85 4.42
C ALA A 476 -10.02 20.99 3.24
N ASP A 477 -9.63 21.79 2.25
CA ASP A 477 -10.36 21.95 0.99
C ASP A 477 -10.11 20.74 0.07
N VAL A 478 -8.93 20.12 0.20
CA VAL A 478 -8.49 19.00 -0.63
C VAL A 478 -7.64 18.02 0.17
N THR A 479 -7.90 16.73 -0.01
CA THR A 479 -7.05 15.67 0.56
C THR A 479 -6.12 15.10 -0.51
N VAL A 480 -4.81 15.18 -0.29
CA VAL A 480 -3.81 14.49 -1.12
C VAL A 480 -3.53 13.13 -0.50
N SER A 481 -3.41 12.10 -1.34
CA SER A 481 -3.07 10.75 -0.90
C SER A 481 -2.28 10.02 -1.96
N THR A 482 -1.39 9.11 -1.57
CA THR A 482 -1.00 8.05 -2.50
C THR A 482 -2.17 7.09 -2.72
N ALA A 483 -2.29 6.49 -3.91
CA ALA A 483 -3.34 5.51 -4.19
C ALA A 483 -3.27 4.31 -3.22
N HIS A 484 -2.07 3.92 -2.79
CA HIS A 484 -1.85 2.90 -1.76
C HIS A 484 -2.52 3.23 -0.42
N LYS A 485 -2.38 4.47 0.06
CA LYS A 485 -3.00 4.92 1.32
C LYS A 485 -4.50 5.19 1.16
N ALA A 486 -4.96 5.44 -0.06
CA ALA A 486 -6.36 5.71 -0.37
C ALA A 486 -7.24 4.45 -0.35
N LYS A 487 -6.65 3.25 -0.33
CA LYS A 487 -7.41 2.00 -0.20
C LYS A 487 -8.30 2.02 1.07
N GLY A 488 -9.54 1.57 0.92
CA GLY A 488 -10.57 1.64 1.96
C GLY A 488 -11.24 3.01 2.11
N ARG A 489 -10.73 4.07 1.48
CA ARG A 489 -11.33 5.41 1.49
C ARG A 489 -12.13 5.68 0.22
N GLN A 490 -12.93 6.73 0.22
CA GLN A 490 -13.72 7.18 -0.92
C GLN A 490 -14.03 8.67 -0.80
N TRP A 491 -14.13 9.37 -1.93
CA TRP A 491 -14.44 10.80 -1.99
C TRP A 491 -15.53 11.09 -3.04
N PRO A 492 -16.29 12.18 -2.87
CA PRO A 492 -17.27 12.62 -3.88
C PRO A 492 -16.64 12.78 -5.26
N THR A 493 -15.51 13.50 -5.31
CA THR A 493 -14.78 13.80 -6.55
C THR A 493 -13.28 13.53 -6.36
N VAL A 494 -12.66 12.92 -7.37
CA VAL A 494 -11.25 12.53 -7.33
C VAL A 494 -10.54 12.98 -8.61
N ARG A 495 -9.35 13.55 -8.46
CA ARG A 495 -8.41 13.78 -9.56
C ARG A 495 -7.20 12.88 -9.41
N ILE A 496 -6.79 12.22 -10.49
CA ILE A 496 -5.56 11.43 -10.51
C ILE A 496 -4.39 12.33 -10.93
N ALA A 497 -3.34 12.36 -10.13
CA ALA A 497 -2.17 13.19 -10.39
C ALA A 497 -1.38 12.69 -11.62
N LYS A 498 -0.56 13.58 -12.20
CA LYS A 498 0.22 13.30 -13.41
C LYS A 498 1.33 12.26 -13.22
N ASP A 499 1.71 11.95 -11.98
CA ASP A 499 2.76 10.97 -11.68
C ASP A 499 2.36 9.50 -11.93
N PHE A 500 1.13 9.27 -12.42
CA PHE A 500 0.67 8.01 -13.01
C PHE A 500 1.05 7.83 -14.49
N GLU A 501 1.53 8.87 -15.16
CA GLU A 501 1.98 8.76 -16.54
C GLU A 501 3.20 7.82 -16.63
N PRO A 502 3.22 6.84 -17.54
CA PRO A 502 4.40 6.02 -17.75
C PRO A 502 5.53 6.92 -18.23
N SER A 503 6.76 6.66 -17.77
CA SER A 503 7.94 7.30 -18.33
C SER A 503 7.94 7.08 -19.85
N PRO A 504 8.29 8.11 -20.66
CA PRO A 504 8.40 7.95 -22.11
C PRO A 504 9.22 6.70 -22.43
N ALA A 505 8.76 5.91 -23.40
CA ALA A 505 9.56 4.79 -23.86
C ALA A 505 10.88 5.34 -24.43
N GLU A 506 12.01 4.83 -23.95
CA GLU A 506 13.34 5.16 -24.50
C GLU A 506 13.50 4.66 -25.93
N GLU A 507 12.65 3.72 -26.34
CA GLU A 507 12.65 3.12 -27.67
C GLU A 507 11.42 3.60 -28.44
N SER A 508 11.64 4.05 -29.66
CA SER A 508 10.60 4.26 -30.66
C SER A 508 10.62 3.11 -31.66
N ASP A 509 9.46 2.76 -32.20
CA ASP A 509 9.35 1.87 -33.35
C ASP A 509 10.03 2.49 -34.58
N THR A 510 10.07 1.73 -35.69
CA THR A 510 10.68 2.18 -36.94
C THR A 510 10.04 3.45 -37.53
N ASN A 511 8.88 3.87 -37.02
CA ASN A 511 8.13 5.04 -37.44
C ASN A 511 8.25 6.21 -36.45
N GLY A 512 9.08 6.09 -35.41
CA GLY A 512 9.29 7.11 -34.39
C GLY A 512 8.23 7.12 -33.28
N ALA A 513 7.26 6.21 -33.28
CA ALA A 513 6.25 6.12 -32.23
C ALA A 513 6.83 5.37 -31.01
N PRO A 514 6.65 5.87 -29.78
CA PRO A 514 7.20 5.21 -28.59
C PRO A 514 6.69 3.78 -28.45
N ILE A 515 7.61 2.82 -28.27
CA ILE A 515 7.28 1.41 -28.03
C ILE A 515 6.54 1.31 -26.70
N LEU A 516 5.26 0.93 -26.76
CA LEU A 516 4.42 0.82 -25.58
C LEU A 516 4.87 -0.39 -24.74
N ARG A 517 5.51 -0.12 -23.59
CA ARG A 517 5.91 -1.16 -22.65
C ARG A 517 4.67 -1.93 -22.17
N PRO A 518 4.72 -3.28 -22.04
CA PRO A 518 3.64 -4.05 -21.46
C PRO A 518 3.26 -3.50 -20.07
N LEU A 519 1.97 -3.23 -19.87
CA LEU A 519 1.51 -2.66 -18.60
C LEU A 519 1.73 -3.67 -17.46
N ASN A 520 2.44 -3.24 -16.41
CA ASN A 520 2.63 -4.06 -15.21
C ASN A 520 1.26 -4.28 -14.53
N VAL A 521 0.94 -5.53 -14.22
CA VAL A 521 -0.32 -5.92 -13.54
C VAL A 521 -0.49 -5.20 -12.21
N ASP A 522 0.59 -4.99 -11.45
CA ASP A 522 0.51 -4.30 -10.15
C ASP A 522 0.20 -2.80 -10.31
N GLU A 523 0.70 -2.17 -11.38
CA GLU A 523 0.34 -0.79 -11.72
C GLU A 523 -1.12 -0.69 -12.16
N ALA A 524 -1.61 -1.67 -12.93
CA ALA A 524 -3.01 -1.74 -13.32
C ALA A 524 -3.95 -1.94 -12.11
N ARG A 525 -3.55 -2.76 -11.12
CA ARG A 525 -4.26 -2.90 -9.84
C ARG A 525 -4.27 -1.59 -9.05
N LEU A 526 -3.14 -0.87 -9.01
CA LEU A 526 -3.06 0.43 -8.34
C LEU A 526 -3.96 1.47 -9.01
N ALA A 527 -3.98 1.50 -10.34
CA ALA A 527 -4.89 2.35 -11.11
C ALA A 527 -6.36 1.99 -10.85
N TYR A 528 -6.72 0.70 -10.86
CA TYR A 528 -8.05 0.22 -10.48
C TYR A 528 -8.45 0.68 -9.06
N VAL A 529 -7.54 0.57 -8.09
CA VAL A 529 -7.77 1.11 -6.74
C VAL A 529 -8.02 2.61 -6.80
N ALA A 530 -7.20 3.37 -7.52
CA ALA A 530 -7.31 4.82 -7.63
C ALA A 530 -8.64 5.29 -8.24
N VAL A 531 -9.03 4.75 -9.40
CA VAL A 531 -10.28 5.16 -10.09
C VAL A 531 -11.51 4.80 -9.28
N THR A 532 -11.49 3.69 -8.55
CA THR A 532 -12.63 3.24 -7.72
C THR A 532 -12.79 4.01 -6.41
N ARG A 533 -11.93 5.00 -6.10
CA ARG A 533 -12.10 5.87 -4.93
C ARG A 533 -13.13 6.99 -5.17
N ALA A 534 -13.44 7.31 -6.43
CA ALA A 534 -14.44 8.29 -6.80
C ALA A 534 -15.87 7.74 -6.58
N ARG A 535 -16.78 8.61 -6.13
CA ARG A 535 -18.22 8.29 -6.01
C ARG A 535 -19.08 8.95 -7.08
N HIS A 536 -18.77 10.18 -7.48
CA HIS A 536 -19.58 10.98 -8.40
C HIS A 536 -18.79 11.46 -9.62
N HIS A 537 -17.56 11.94 -9.44
CA HIS A 537 -16.75 12.46 -10.55
C HIS A 537 -15.31 11.99 -10.46
N LEU A 538 -14.74 11.59 -11.60
CA LEU A 538 -13.35 11.21 -11.74
C LEU A 538 -12.68 12.02 -12.85
N ASP A 539 -11.60 12.70 -12.50
CA ASP A 539 -10.63 13.20 -13.47
C ASP A 539 -9.49 12.20 -13.60
N LEU A 540 -9.37 11.58 -14.78
CA LEU A 540 -8.36 10.58 -15.07
C LEU A 540 -6.94 11.14 -15.03
N GLY A 541 -6.73 12.45 -15.23
CA GLY A 541 -5.42 13.11 -15.17
C GLY A 541 -4.27 12.25 -15.70
N GLY A 542 -3.34 11.84 -14.82
CA GLY A 542 -2.17 11.03 -15.20
C GLY A 542 -2.46 9.58 -15.61
N LEU A 543 -3.70 9.12 -15.59
CA LEU A 543 -4.14 7.84 -16.19
C LEU A 543 -4.79 8.02 -17.56
N ALA A 544 -5.01 9.26 -18.03
CA ALA A 544 -5.68 9.51 -19.30
C ALA A 544 -4.94 8.94 -20.53
N TRP A 545 -3.64 8.67 -20.41
CA TRP A 545 -2.85 7.98 -21.43
C TRP A 545 -3.43 6.62 -21.83
N ILE A 546 -4.20 5.97 -20.94
CA ILE A 546 -4.84 4.69 -21.22
C ILE A 546 -5.79 4.77 -22.42
N ASN A 547 -6.36 5.95 -22.71
CA ASN A 547 -7.24 6.15 -23.86
C ASN A 547 -6.54 5.97 -25.21
N SER A 548 -5.22 6.10 -25.24
CA SER A 548 -4.40 5.94 -26.44
C SER A 548 -3.59 4.63 -26.44
N HIS A 549 -3.75 3.79 -25.41
CA HIS A 549 -3.00 2.56 -25.25
C HIS A 549 -3.77 1.36 -25.86
N PRO A 550 -3.13 0.41 -26.57
CA PRO A 550 -3.79 -0.75 -27.17
C PRO A 550 -4.59 -1.61 -26.18
N ASN A 551 -4.06 -1.80 -24.96
CA ASN A 551 -4.77 -2.49 -23.88
C ASN A 551 -5.89 -1.66 -23.21
N GLY A 552 -6.02 -0.38 -23.58
CA GLY A 552 -6.97 0.56 -23.00
C GLY A 552 -8.35 0.55 -23.64
N THR A 553 -8.52 -0.19 -24.74
CA THR A 553 -9.81 -0.44 -25.37
C THR A 553 -10.08 -1.95 -25.24
N PRO A 554 -10.91 -2.41 -24.30
CA PRO A 554 -11.24 -3.83 -24.22
C PRO A 554 -11.93 -4.24 -25.52
N THR A 555 -11.40 -5.21 -26.24
CA THR A 555 -12.14 -5.86 -27.33
C THR A 555 -13.40 -6.53 -26.73
N PRO A 556 -14.58 -6.39 -27.35
CA PRO A 556 -15.77 -7.07 -26.88
C PRO A 556 -15.59 -8.59 -27.01
N ASP A 557 -15.78 -9.28 -25.89
CA ASP A 557 -16.09 -10.71 -25.74
C ASP A 557 -15.30 -11.74 -26.57
N ILE A 558 -14.39 -12.46 -25.91
CA ILE A 558 -14.29 -13.91 -26.14
C ILE A 558 -15.16 -14.55 -25.04
N PRO A 559 -16.22 -15.29 -25.39
CA PRO A 559 -17.05 -15.99 -24.43
C PRO A 559 -16.20 -16.90 -23.54
N THR A 560 -16.54 -16.92 -22.25
CA THR A 560 -16.02 -17.80 -21.21
C THR A 560 -16.31 -19.27 -21.55
N ALA A 561 -15.62 -19.84 -22.53
CA ALA A 561 -15.36 -21.26 -22.54
C ALA A 561 -14.47 -21.55 -21.33
N ALA A 562 -14.75 -22.64 -20.61
CA ALA A 562 -13.87 -23.14 -19.57
C ALA A 562 -12.46 -23.33 -20.15
N ILE A 563 -11.58 -22.36 -19.92
CA ILE A 563 -10.18 -22.42 -20.32
C ILE A 563 -9.40 -22.82 -19.08
N PRO A 564 -8.54 -23.86 -19.18
CA PRO A 564 -7.84 -24.42 -18.04
C PRO A 564 -6.99 -23.37 -17.34
N SER A 565 -6.82 -23.53 -16.03
CA SER A 565 -5.87 -22.76 -15.22
C SER A 565 -4.59 -22.47 -16.00
N PRO A 566 -4.21 -21.21 -16.22
CA PRO A 566 -2.86 -20.93 -16.66
C PRO A 566 -1.97 -21.32 -15.49
N HIS A 567 -1.37 -22.50 -15.58
CA HIS A 567 -0.10 -22.78 -14.91
C HIS A 567 0.87 -21.72 -15.42
N HIS A 568 0.90 -20.57 -14.78
CA HIS A 568 2.13 -19.80 -14.74
C HIS A 568 3.07 -20.67 -13.91
N PRO A 569 4.12 -21.24 -14.51
CA PRO A 569 5.12 -21.91 -13.72
C PRO A 569 5.62 -20.87 -12.73
N SER A 570 5.52 -21.22 -11.46
CA SER A 570 6.26 -20.55 -10.42
C SER A 570 7.72 -20.45 -10.89
N PRO A 571 8.48 -19.38 -10.57
CA PRO A 571 9.94 -19.40 -10.76
C PRO A 571 10.59 -20.64 -10.12
N TRP A 572 9.87 -21.28 -9.18
CA TRP A 572 10.19 -22.51 -8.48
C TRP A 572 9.88 -23.81 -9.25
N ASP A 573 9.05 -23.79 -10.30
CA ASP A 573 8.75 -24.98 -11.12
C ASP A 573 9.88 -25.35 -12.10
N ARG A 574 10.94 -24.53 -12.15
CA ARG A 574 12.22 -24.85 -12.85
C ARG A 574 13.16 -25.71 -12.01
N LEU A 575 12.85 -25.92 -10.73
CA LEU A 575 13.52 -26.91 -9.91
C LEU A 575 12.74 -28.21 -10.10
N GLY A 576 13.27 -29.09 -10.94
CA GLY A 576 12.71 -30.43 -11.14
C GLY A 576 12.50 -31.17 -9.81
N PRO A 577 11.72 -32.27 -9.82
CA PRO A 577 11.39 -32.99 -8.59
C PRO A 577 12.65 -33.36 -7.79
N ILE A 578 12.57 -33.21 -6.48
CA ILE A 578 13.58 -33.65 -5.51
C ILE A 578 13.86 -35.14 -5.77
N PRO A 579 15.11 -35.57 -6.02
CA PRO A 579 15.45 -36.97 -6.15
C PRO A 579 15.01 -37.71 -4.89
N LYS A 580 14.14 -38.72 -5.03
CA LYS A 580 13.87 -39.66 -3.95
C LYS A 580 15.03 -40.64 -3.90
N GLN A 581 15.89 -40.45 -2.88
CA GLN A 581 17.03 -41.29 -2.46
C GLN A 581 18.02 -41.69 -3.56
#